data_AF-A0ABD3KWF2-F1
#
_entry.id   AF-A0ABD3KWF2-F1
#
_cell.length_a   1.000
_cell.length_b   1.000
_cell.length_c   1.000
_cell.angle_alpha   90.00
_cell.angle_beta   90.00
_cell.angle_gamma   90.00
#
_symmetry.space_group_name_H-M   'P 1'
#
loop_
_entity.id
_entity.type
_entity.pdbx_description
1 polymer ?
#
loop_
_entity_poly.entity_id
_entity_poly.type
_entity_poly.pdbx_seq_one_letter_code
_entity_poly.pdbx_strand_id
1 'polypeptide(L)'
;MNGLKISPIPHSTLADLEREEQHKFSPTETEPKENHQFSQGEESLLTNQANSKKKAHGDEGSLPQNWKRPTANALKINIDGSYSSDSPVGAISCVCRNKDGELVDGFVRWVEIGFR
;
A
#
# COMPACT_ATOMS: atom_id res chain seq x y z
N MET A 1 23.62 -29.32 30.58
CA MET A 1 24.15 -28.09 29.99
C MET A 1 24.65 -28.44 28.59
N ASN A 2 23.84 -28.18 27.56
CA ASN A 2 24.17 -28.55 26.18
C ASN A 2 24.53 -27.27 25.43
N GLY A 3 25.81 -27.12 25.06
CA GLY A 3 26.31 -25.95 24.34
C GLY A 3 25.86 -25.96 22.88
N LEU A 4 25.28 -24.84 22.43
CA LEU A 4 25.06 -24.59 21.00
C LEU A 4 26.41 -24.51 20.29
N LYS A 5 26.63 -25.39 19.30
CA LYS A 5 27.71 -25.24 18.32
C LYS A 5 27.16 -24.45 17.13
N ILE A 6 27.75 -23.29 16.87
CA ILE A 6 27.45 -22.48 15.69
C ILE A 6 28.44 -22.88 14.60
N SER A 7 27.94 -23.41 13.49
CA SER A 7 28.73 -23.67 12.29
C SER A 7 28.85 -22.40 11.42
N PRO A 8 29.96 -22.20 10.69
CA PRO A 8 30.15 -21.03 9.85
C PRO A 8 29.16 -20.99 8.67
N ILE A 9 28.68 -19.79 8.34
CA ILE A 9 27.86 -19.53 7.15
C ILE A 9 28.80 -19.46 5.93
N PRO A 10 28.52 -20.18 4.83
CA PRO A 10 29.30 -20.03 3.60
C PRO A 10 29.08 -18.62 3.03
N HIS A 11 30.18 -17.92 2.75
CA HIS A 11 30.15 -16.67 2.02
C HIS A 11 29.95 -16.98 0.52
N SER A 12 28.71 -16.88 0.03
CA SER A 12 28.48 -16.72 -1.40
C SER A 12 28.92 -15.32 -1.81
N THR A 13 29.65 -15.22 -2.92
CA THR A 13 30.21 -13.95 -3.39
C THR A 13 29.19 -13.22 -4.25
N LEU A 14 29.19 -11.88 -4.23
CA LEU A 14 28.31 -11.05 -5.06
C LEU A 14 28.40 -11.36 -6.57
N ALA A 15 29.48 -12.01 -7.01
CA ALA A 15 29.66 -12.44 -8.40
C ALA A 15 28.76 -13.63 -8.81
N ASP A 16 28.20 -14.38 -7.86
CA ASP A 16 27.38 -15.55 -8.16
C ASP A 16 25.91 -15.19 -8.44
N LEU A 17 25.44 -14.02 -8.00
CA LEU A 17 24.06 -13.56 -8.18
C LEU A 17 23.82 -12.82 -9.52
N GLU A 18 24.86 -12.35 -10.20
CA GLU A 18 24.72 -11.62 -11.47
C GLU A 18 24.56 -12.52 -12.71
N ARG A 19 24.63 -13.85 -12.56
CA ARG A 19 24.54 -14.80 -13.70
C ARG A 19 23.16 -15.39 -13.97
N GLU A 20 22.16 -15.19 -13.11
CA GLU A 20 20.83 -15.80 -13.31
C GLU A 20 19.76 -14.87 -13.93
N GLU A 21 20.07 -13.58 -14.16
CA GLU A 21 19.08 -12.60 -14.65
C GLU A 21 19.03 -12.40 -16.19
N GLN A 22 19.74 -13.19 -17.00
CA GLN A 22 19.86 -12.91 -18.45
C GLN A 22 19.03 -13.79 -19.41
N HIS A 23 18.09 -14.61 -18.93
CA HIS A 23 17.35 -15.52 -19.82
C HIS A 23 15.84 -15.57 -19.56
N LYS A 24 15.11 -14.45 -19.68
CA LYS A 24 13.64 -14.51 -19.85
C LYS A 24 12.92 -13.22 -20.28
N PHE A 25 13.23 -12.65 -21.44
CA PHE A 25 12.24 -11.79 -22.13
C PHE A 25 12.44 -11.84 -23.64
N SER A 26 11.64 -12.67 -24.31
CA SER A 26 11.39 -12.58 -25.75
C SER A 26 9.99 -11.98 -25.93
N PRO A 27 9.85 -10.78 -26.52
CA PRO A 27 8.54 -10.24 -26.88
C PRO A 27 8.10 -10.86 -28.21
N THR A 28 7.01 -11.63 -28.19
CA THR A 28 6.34 -12.08 -29.41
C THR A 28 5.32 -11.02 -29.83
N GLU A 29 5.61 -10.33 -30.93
CA GLU A 29 4.67 -9.45 -31.62
C GLU A 29 3.49 -10.25 -32.15
N THR A 30 2.26 -9.81 -31.87
CA THR A 30 1.08 -10.15 -32.67
C THR A 30 0.08 -9.02 -32.54
N GLU A 31 0.06 -8.14 -33.55
CA GLU A 31 -1.04 -7.22 -33.76
C GLU A 31 -2.28 -7.97 -34.29
N PRO A 32 -3.47 -7.47 -33.98
CA PRO A 32 -4.41 -7.24 -35.07
C PRO A 32 -5.01 -5.84 -35.06
N LYS A 33 -5.21 -5.36 -36.28
CA LYS A 33 -5.74 -4.07 -36.68
C LYS A 33 -7.26 -3.94 -36.47
N GLU A 34 -7.64 -2.67 -36.32
CA GLU A 34 -8.78 -1.98 -36.91
C GLU A 34 -10.10 -1.78 -36.15
N ASN A 35 -10.43 -0.48 -36.11
CA ASN A 35 -11.73 0.18 -36.29
C ASN A 35 -12.83 -0.12 -35.28
N HIS A 36 -13.17 0.87 -34.47
CA HIS A 36 -14.55 1.35 -34.33
C HIS A 36 -14.55 2.87 -34.13
N GLN A 37 -15.13 3.58 -35.10
CA GLN A 37 -15.57 4.96 -34.98
C GLN A 37 -16.61 5.05 -33.85
N PHE A 38 -16.43 5.98 -32.91
CA PHE A 38 -17.55 6.51 -32.15
C PHE A 38 -17.44 8.02 -32.04
N SER A 39 -18.57 8.66 -32.30
CA SER A 39 -18.76 10.07 -32.66
C SER A 39 -18.34 11.06 -31.58
N GLN A 40 -17.75 12.16 -32.05
CA GLN A 40 -17.63 13.41 -31.31
C GLN A 40 -19.03 13.96 -30.97
N GLY A 41 -19.23 14.24 -29.69
CA GLY A 41 -20.27 15.12 -29.19
C GLY A 41 -19.61 16.17 -28.30
N GLU A 42 -19.46 17.37 -28.85
CA GLU A 42 -19.37 18.64 -28.14
C GLU A 42 -20.57 18.72 -27.16
N GLU A 43 -20.59 19.46 -26.05
CA GLU A 43 -20.00 20.73 -25.70
C GLU A 43 -20.38 20.95 -24.22
N SER A 44 -19.67 21.82 -23.52
CA SER A 44 -20.22 22.69 -22.47
C SER A 44 -20.97 22.06 -21.28
N LEU A 45 -20.40 22.17 -20.08
CA LEU A 45 -21.01 23.00 -19.03
C LEU A 45 -20.05 23.24 -17.88
N LEU A 46 -19.78 24.53 -17.72
CA LEU A 46 -19.11 25.17 -16.61
C LEU A 46 -19.68 24.75 -15.24
N THR A 47 -18.76 24.65 -14.28
CA THR A 47 -18.85 25.16 -12.92
C THR A 47 -20.24 25.23 -12.29
N ASN A 48 -20.53 24.29 -11.39
CA ASN A 48 -21.46 24.55 -10.28
C ASN A 48 -20.85 24.05 -8.97
N GLN A 49 -20.03 24.94 -8.41
CA GLN A 49 -19.67 24.98 -7.00
C GLN A 49 -20.96 25.32 -6.21
N ALA A 50 -21.85 24.32 -6.08
CA ALA A 50 -23.07 24.43 -5.30
C ALA A 50 -22.80 23.91 -3.89
N ASN A 51 -22.65 24.88 -3.00
CA ASN A 51 -22.57 24.81 -1.56
C ASN A 51 -23.67 23.90 -0.96
N SER A 52 -23.43 22.60 -0.95
CA SER A 52 -24.30 21.64 -0.26
C SER A 52 -23.91 21.65 1.21
N LYS A 53 -24.54 22.53 1.99
CA LYS A 53 -24.72 22.32 3.43
C LYS A 53 -25.47 20.99 3.59
N LYS A 54 -24.74 19.88 3.63
CA LYS A 54 -25.27 18.59 4.11
C LYS A 54 -25.69 18.82 5.55
N LYS A 55 -26.99 19.06 5.77
CA LYS A 55 -27.60 18.88 7.08
C LYS A 55 -27.26 17.45 7.50
N ALA A 56 -26.47 17.32 8.56
CA ALA A 56 -26.22 16.05 9.20
C ALA A 56 -27.59 15.48 9.58
N HIS A 57 -28.01 14.43 8.88
CA HIS A 57 -28.97 13.50 9.45
C HIS A 57 -28.37 13.03 10.76
N GLY A 58 -29.11 13.13 11.85
CA GLY A 58 -28.67 12.60 13.14
C GLY A 58 -28.36 11.13 12.96
N ASP A 59 -27.07 10.78 13.09
CA ASP A 59 -26.57 9.41 13.07
C ASP A 59 -27.02 8.70 14.35
N GLU A 60 -28.23 8.16 14.33
CA GLU A 60 -28.65 7.12 15.27
C GLU A 60 -27.90 5.83 14.89
N GLY A 61 -26.62 5.75 15.28
CA GLY A 61 -25.73 4.64 14.94
C GLY A 61 -24.26 4.99 14.70
N SER A 62 -23.85 6.26 14.79
CA SER A 62 -22.41 6.58 14.69
C SER A 62 -21.66 6.03 15.90
N LEU A 63 -20.64 5.21 15.63
CA LEU A 63 -19.70 4.82 16.67
C LEU A 63 -19.07 6.10 17.28
N PRO A 64 -18.88 6.15 18.60
CA PRO A 64 -18.29 7.32 19.22
C PRO A 64 -16.92 7.58 18.60
N GLN A 65 -16.72 8.81 18.10
CA GLN A 65 -15.43 9.25 17.59
C GLN A 65 -14.46 9.42 18.77
N ASN A 66 -13.86 8.31 19.19
CA ASN A 66 -12.88 8.27 20.29
C ASN A 66 -11.48 8.71 19.86
N TRP A 67 -11.34 9.15 18.61
CA TRP A 67 -10.06 9.62 18.09
C TRP A 67 -9.71 10.98 18.69
N LYS A 68 -8.64 11.03 19.48
CA LYS A 68 -8.03 12.27 19.96
C LYS A 68 -6.84 12.64 19.07
N ARG A 69 -6.76 13.93 18.74
CA ARG A 69 -5.60 14.56 18.08
C ARG A 69 -4.37 14.42 18.99
N PRO A 70 -3.16 14.20 18.45
CA PRO A 70 -1.95 14.26 19.24
C PRO A 70 -1.67 15.70 19.72
N THR A 71 -0.86 15.85 20.77
CA THR A 71 -0.44 17.17 21.26
C THR A 71 0.48 17.87 20.26
N ALA A 72 0.69 19.19 20.45
CA ALA A 72 1.74 19.89 19.71
C ALA A 72 3.10 19.19 19.91
N ASN A 73 3.91 19.14 18.84
CA ASN A 73 5.18 18.42 18.77
C ASN A 73 5.10 16.90 18.93
N ALA A 74 3.91 16.30 18.73
CA ALA A 74 3.74 14.86 18.65
C ALA A 74 3.11 14.45 17.31
N LEU A 75 3.43 13.22 16.90
CA LEU A 75 2.82 12.54 15.76
C LEU A 75 1.96 11.39 16.27
N LYS A 76 0.81 11.16 15.64
CA LYS A 76 0.01 9.96 15.84
C LYS A 76 0.32 8.97 14.75
N ILE A 77 0.79 7.80 15.15
CA ILE A 77 1.11 6.71 14.24
C ILE A 77 0.07 5.61 14.45
N ASN A 78 -0.68 5.30 13.39
CA ASN A 78 -1.60 4.15 13.37
C ASN A 78 -0.94 3.05 12.53
N ILE A 79 -0.72 1.89 13.15
CA ILE A 79 -0.12 0.71 12.52
C ILE A 79 -1.19 -0.37 12.48
N ASP A 80 -1.32 -1.02 11.35
CA ASP A 80 -2.20 -2.17 11.18
C ASP A 80 -1.59 -3.18 10.20
N GLY A 81 -2.00 -4.43 10.30
CA GLY A 81 -1.48 -5.52 9.49
C GLY A 81 -2.57 -6.45 8.99
N SER A 82 -2.34 -7.05 7.84
CA SER A 82 -3.19 -8.09 7.27
C SER A 82 -2.38 -9.32 6.92
N TYR A 83 -2.98 -10.49 7.13
CA TYR A 83 -2.39 -11.78 6.82
C TYR A 83 -3.48 -12.71 6.31
N SER A 84 -3.12 -13.59 5.38
CA SER A 84 -3.96 -14.66 4.88
C SER A 84 -3.26 -15.99 5.12
N SER A 85 -3.97 -16.99 5.64
CA SER A 85 -3.42 -18.35 5.82
C SER A 85 -3.01 -19.01 4.50
N ASP A 86 -3.56 -18.55 3.39
CA ASP A 86 -3.33 -19.11 2.05
C ASP A 86 -2.11 -18.44 1.36
N SER A 87 -1.46 -17.48 2.01
CA SER A 87 -0.31 -16.74 1.49
C SER A 87 0.83 -16.75 2.51
N PRO A 88 2.08 -17.04 2.10
CA PRO A 88 3.24 -16.85 2.97
C PRO A 88 3.58 -15.37 3.19
N VAL A 89 2.89 -14.45 2.49
CA VAL A 89 3.11 -13.01 2.55
C VAL A 89 1.95 -12.33 3.26
N GLY A 90 2.28 -11.56 4.30
CA GLY A 90 1.40 -10.57 4.92
C GLY A 90 1.83 -9.14 4.57
N ALA A 91 1.04 -8.16 5.01
CA ALA A 91 1.36 -6.75 4.87
C ALA A 91 1.24 -6.03 6.22
N ILE A 92 2.13 -5.07 6.45
CA ILE A 92 2.03 -4.10 7.55
C ILE A 92 1.98 -2.72 6.92
N SER A 93 1.04 -1.91 7.38
CA SER A 93 0.88 -0.53 6.96
C SER A 93 0.92 0.42 8.15
N CYS A 94 1.34 1.65 7.88
CA CYS A 94 1.45 2.70 8.88
C CYS A 94 1.02 4.02 8.26
N VAL A 95 0.22 4.79 9.00
CA VAL A 95 -0.11 6.18 8.66
C VAL A 95 0.27 7.11 9.82
N CYS A 96 0.87 8.23 9.48
CA CYS A 96 1.35 9.23 10.43
C CYS A 96 0.57 10.52 10.29
N ARG A 97 0.04 11.04 11.40
CA ARG A 97 -0.74 12.29 11.43
C ARG A 97 -0.17 13.31 12.40
N ASN A 98 -0.21 14.58 12.01
CA ASN A 98 0.18 15.70 12.88
C ASN A 98 -0.93 16.10 13.87
N LYS A 99 -0.68 17.14 14.67
CA LYS A 99 -1.63 17.72 15.63
C LYS A 99 -2.95 18.19 14.99
N ASP A 100 -2.90 18.57 13.72
CA ASP A 100 -4.04 19.07 12.96
C ASP A 100 -4.83 17.92 12.30
N GLY A 101 -4.37 16.67 12.49
CA GLY A 101 -4.99 15.44 11.95
C GLY A 101 -4.63 15.16 10.50
N GLU A 102 -3.78 15.98 9.91
CA GLU A 102 -3.31 15.86 8.53
C GLU A 102 -2.38 14.66 8.40
N LEU A 103 -2.52 13.92 7.30
CA LEU A 103 -1.60 12.85 6.95
C LEU A 103 -0.28 13.49 6.51
N VAL A 104 0.80 13.20 7.22
CA VAL A 104 2.14 13.75 6.91
C VAL A 104 3.09 12.72 6.32
N ASP A 105 2.87 11.44 6.60
CA ASP A 105 3.67 10.34 6.08
C ASP A 105 2.94 9.00 6.24
N GLY A 106 3.47 7.95 5.62
CA GLY A 106 3.03 6.57 5.79
C GLY A 106 3.91 5.60 5.00
N PHE A 107 3.81 4.32 5.34
CA PHE A 107 4.47 3.27 4.58
C PHE A 107 3.65 1.99 4.56
N VAL A 108 3.96 1.15 3.58
CA VAL A 108 3.51 -0.24 3.51
C VAL A 108 4.73 -1.12 3.28
N ARG A 109 4.81 -2.24 4.01
CA ARG A 109 5.84 -3.25 3.86
C ARG A 109 5.20 -4.64 3.80
N TRP A 110 5.71 -5.46 2.90
CA TRP A 110 5.40 -6.88 2.85
C TRP A 110 6.24 -7.62 3.88
N VAL A 111 5.67 -8.65 4.50
CA VAL A 111 6.35 -9.52 5.45
C VAL A 111 6.17 -10.96 4.98
N GLU A 112 7.28 -11.64 4.75
CA GLU A 112 7.28 -13.06 4.41
C GLU A 112 7.44 -13.90 5.69
N ILE A 113 6.50 -14.81 5.93
CA ILE A 113 6.58 -15.76 7.04
C ILE A 113 7.43 -16.95 6.59
N GLY A 114 8.70 -16.97 7.00
CA GLY A 114 9.54 -18.14 6.85
C GLY A 114 9.20 -19.18 7.91
N PHE A 115 8.61 -20.31 7.52
CA PHE A 115 8.56 -21.50 8.36
C PHE A 115 9.98 -22.07 8.47
N ARG A 116 10.61 -21.96 9.64
CA ARG A 116 11.88 -22.62 9.98
C ARG A 116 11.64 -23.89 10.77
#